data_AF-A0A2M9YCD1-F1
#
_entry.id   AF-A0A2M9YCD1-F1
#
_cell.length_a   1.000
_cell.length_b   1.000
_cell.length_c   1.000
_cell.angle_alpha   90.00
_cell.angle_beta   90.00
_cell.angle_gamma   90.00
#
_symmetry.space_group_name_H-M   'P 1'
#
loop_
_entity.id
_entity.type
_entity.pdbx_description
1 polymer ?
#
loop_
_entity_poly.entity_id
_entity_poly.type
_entity_poly.pdbx_seq_one_letter_code
_entity_poly.pdbx_strand_id
1 'polypeptide(L)' 'MNFLAKDDQKYQVKHIKTSRHYYVVRHCMNCTNAQNMIIYRTTPYDTNLYVRYEEEFWKKFEKTS' A
#
# COMPACT_ATOMS: atom_id res chain seq x y z
N MET A 1 -17.56 -4.73 -2.21
CA MET A 1 -16.93 -3.45 -1.86
C MET A 1 -16.36 -2.85 -3.15
N ASN A 2 -16.84 -1.68 -3.58
CA ASN A 2 -16.37 -1.01 -4.81
C ASN A 2 -15.26 -0.02 -4.46
N PHE A 3 -14.04 -0.28 -4.89
CA PHE A 3 -12.90 0.62 -4.72
C PHE A 3 -12.64 1.37 -6.04
N LEU A 4 -12.85 2.69 -6.06
CA LEU A 4 -12.44 3.56 -7.16
C LEU A 4 -10.91 3.48 -7.33
N ALA A 5 -10.44 3.16 -8.54
CA ALA A 5 -9.01 3.01 -8.84
C ALA A 5 -8.41 4.37 -9.22
N LYS A 6 -7.54 4.91 -8.36
CA LYS A 6 -6.52 5.88 -8.77
C LYS A 6 -5.26 5.08 -9.11
N ASP A 7 -4.73 5.29 -10.32
CA ASP A 7 -3.44 4.86 -10.87
C ASP A 7 -2.81 3.55 -10.37
N ASP A 8 -2.51 2.65 -11.31
CA ASP A 8 -1.82 1.36 -11.10
C ASP A 8 -0.32 1.58 -10.81
N GLN A 9 0.00 2.34 -9.76
CA GLN A 9 1.36 2.69 -9.41
C GLN A 9 2.01 1.55 -8.60
N LYS A 10 2.77 0.71 -9.30
CA LYS A 10 3.54 -0.40 -8.73
C LYS A 10 4.96 0.05 -8.44
N TYR A 11 5.25 0.37 -7.18
CA TYR A 11 6.60 0.73 -6.74
C TYR A 11 6.98 0.05 -5.43
N GLN A 12 8.29 -0.07 -5.20
CA GLN A 12 8.82 -0.72 -4.01
C GLN A 12 8.88 0.27 -2.83
N VAL A 13 8.60 -0.24 -1.65
CA VAL A 13 8.79 0.45 -0.38
C VAL A 13 9.57 -0.43 0.58
N LYS A 14 10.22 0.18 1.55
CA LYS A 14 10.95 -0.53 2.60
C LYS A 14 10.31 -0.23 3.95
N HIS A 15 10.11 -1.27 4.76
CA HIS A 15 9.61 -1.11 6.12
C HIS A 15 10.75 -0.61 7.02
N ILE A 16 10.55 0.54 7.68
CA ILE A 16 11.59 1.25 8.43
C ILE A 16 12.19 0.36 9.54
N LYS A 17 11.34 -0.28 10.37
CA LYS A 17 11.79 -1.11 11.50
C LYS A 17 12.49 -2.42 11.10
N THR A 18 11.99 -3.11 10.07
CA THR A 18 12.42 -4.48 9.73
C THR A 18 13.34 -4.52 8.52
N SER A 19 13.52 -3.39 7.82
CA SER A 19 14.22 -3.27 6.55
C SER A 19 13.71 -4.21 5.44
N ARG A 20 12.51 -4.78 5.59
CA ARG A 20 11.91 -5.67 4.60
C ARG A 20 11.30 -4.86 3.47
N HIS A 21 11.44 -5.36 2.24
CA HIS A 21 10.86 -4.75 1.05
C HIS A 21 9.43 -5.24 0.84
N TYR A 22 8.59 -4.32 0.36
CA TYR A 22 7.20 -4.54 -0.01
C TYR A 22 6.91 -3.77 -1.30
N TYR A 23 5.79 -4.10 -1.92
CA TYR A 23 5.35 -3.49 -3.17
C TYR A 23 3.99 -2.87 -2.96
N VAL A 24 3.88 -1.57 -3.20
CA VAL A 24 2.58 -0.91 -3.31
C VAL A 24 1.94 -1.38 -4.61
N VAL A 25 0.69 -1.83 -4.52
CA VAL A 25 -0.10 -2.30 -5.66
C VAL A 25 -0.97 -1.17 -6.18
N ARG A 26 -1.69 -0.49 -5.28
CA ARG A 26 -2.57 0.63 -5.63
C ARG A 26 -2.93 1.48 -4.43
N HIS A 27 -3.32 2.71 -4.70
CA HIS A 27 -4.01 3.59 -3.77
C HIS A 27 -5.52 3.45 -3.99
N CYS A 28 -6.28 3.35 -2.91
CA CYS A 28 -7.74 3.31 -2.96
C CYS A 28 -8.33 4.19 -1.88
N MET A 29 -9.61 4.53 -2.02
CA MET A 29 -10.35 5.29 -1.03
C MET A 29 -11.43 4.38 -0.45
N ASN A 30 -11.54 4.34 0.87
CA ASN A 30 -12.67 3.71 1.53
C ASN A 30 -13.89 4.63 1.40
N CYS A 31 -14.89 4.19 0.65
CA CYS A 31 -16.09 4.97 0.38
C CYS A 31 -16.98 5.20 1.62
N THR A 32 -16.81 4.42 2.69
CA THR A 32 -17.63 4.56 3.90
C THR A 32 -17.17 5.71 4.79
N ASN A 33 -15.86 5.93 4.89
CA ASN A 33 -15.28 6.97 5.74
C ASN A 33 -14.43 8.00 4.99
N ALA A 34 -14.43 7.94 3.65
CA ALA A 34 -13.69 8.81 2.76
C ALA A 34 -12.16 8.85 3.03
N GLN A 35 -11.59 7.79 3.60
CA GLN A 35 -10.15 7.73 3.93
C GLN A 35 -9.35 7.03 2.84
N ASN A 36 -8.14 7.53 2.58
CA ASN A 36 -7.18 6.90 1.67
C ASN A 36 -6.56 5.66 2.31
N MET A 37 -6.40 4.63 1.50
CA MET A 37 -5.83 3.35 1.85
C MET A 37 -4.79 2.94 0.79
N ILE A 38 -3.79 2.20 1.24
CA ILE A 38 -2.77 1.61 0.40
C ILE A 38 -2.94 0.09 0.43
N ILE A 39 -3.05 -0.50 -0.74
CA ILE A 39 -2.97 -1.94 -0.95
C ILE A 39 -1.55 -2.26 -1.34
N TYR A 40 -0.91 -3.16 -0.59
CA TYR A 40 0.48 -3.55 -0.77
C TYR A 40 0.69 -5.04 -0.53
N ARG A 41 1.83 -5.56 -0.97
CA ARG A 41 2.21 -6.98 -0.84
C ARG A 41 3.69 -7.15 -0.56
N THR A 42 4.08 -8.30 -0.03
CA THR A 42 5.46 -8.66 0.31
C THR A 42 6.32 -8.89 -0.93
N THR A 43 5.80 -9.62 -1.92
CA THR A 43 6.51 -9.95 -3.16
C THR A 43 5.63 -9.69 -4.37
N PRO A 44 6.20 -9.49 -5.58
CA PRO A 44 5.41 -9.21 -6.79
C PRO A 44 4.58 -10.41 -7.26
N TYR A 45 4.83 -11.61 -6.72
CA TYR A 45 4.08 -12.83 -7.03
C TYR A 45 3.19 -13.29 -5.86
N ASP A 46 3.20 -12.55 -4.74
CA ASP A 46 2.37 -12.87 -3.59
C ASP A 46 0.90 -12.64 -3.92
N THR A 47 0.07 -13.64 -3.61
CA THR A 47 -1.40 -13.56 -3.73
C THR A 47 -2.03 -12.86 -2.54
N ASN A 48 -1.32 -12.73 -1.42
CA ASN A 48 -1.82 -12.03 -0.24
C ASN A 48 -1.63 -10.53 -0.40
N LEU A 49 -2.76 -9.83 -0.38
CA LEU A 49 -2.80 -8.37 -0.38
C LEU A 49 -3.05 -7.89 1.04
N TYR A 50 -2.24 -6.94 1.48
CA TYR A 50 -2.41 -6.23 2.73
C TYR A 50 -3.00 -4.85 2.43
N VAL A 51 -3.87 -4.39 3.31
CA VAL A 51 -4.45 -3.04 3.22
C VAL A 51 -4.18 -2.29 4.52
N ARG A 52 -3.82 -1.02 4.40
CA ARG A 52 -3.62 -0.11 5.54
C ARG A 52 -4.04 1.30 5.15
N TYR A 53 -4.47 2.10 6.11
CA TYR A 53 -4.67 3.53 5.88
C TYR A 53 -3.36 4.20 5.44
N GLU A 54 -3.46 5.12 4.49
CA GLU A 54 -2.31 5.76 3.86
C GLU A 54 -1.40 6.46 4.89
N GLU A 55 -1.98 7.21 5.82
CA GLU A 55 -1.23 7.91 6.87
C GLU A 55 -0.47 6.95 7.80
N GLU A 56 -1.09 5.83 8.19
CA GLU A 56 -0.42 4.81 9.01
C GLU A 56 0.66 4.05 8.25
N PHE A 57 0.47 3.89 6.94
CA PHE A 57 1.43 3.24 6.07
C PHE A 57 2.71 4.07 5.99
N TRP A 58 2.62 5.37 5.68
CA TRP A 58 3.81 6.22 5.56
C TRP A 58 4.56 6.46 6.88
N LYS A 59 3.93 6.18 8.03
CA LYS A 59 4.63 6.15 9.33
C LYS A 59 5.57 4.95 9.49
N LYS A 60 5.35 3.87 8.73
CA LYS A 60 6.08 2.59 8.86
C LYS A 60 6.93 2.24 7.65
N PHE A 61 6.66 2.85 6.51
CA PHE A 61 7.29 2.55 5.23
C PHE A 61 7.89 3.81 4.61
N GLU A 62 9.03 3.65 3.94
CA GLU A 62 9.70 4.67 3.15
C GLU A 62 9.71 4.26 1.67
N LYS A 63 9.60 5.25 0.77
CA LYS A 63 9.73 5.01 -0.67
C LYS A 63 11.19 4.70 -0.99
N THR A 64 11.41 3.61 -1.71
CA THR A 64 12.74 3.26 -2.22
C THR A 64 12.86 3.86 -3.61
N SER A 65 13.72 4.87 -3.77
CA SER A 65 14.00 5.55 -5.06
C SER A 65 14.82 4.67 -6.00
#